data_AF-A0A931SZX4-F1
#
_entry.id   AF-A0A931SZX4-F1
#
_cell.length_a   1.000
_cell.length_b   1.000
_cell.length_c   1.000
_cell.angle_alpha   90.00
_cell.angle_beta   90.00
_cell.angle_gamma   90.00
#
_symmetry.space_group_name_H-M   'P 1'
#
loop_
_entity.id
_entity.type
_entity.pdbx_description
1 polymer ?
#
loop_
_entity_poly.entity_id
_entity_poly.type
_entity_poly.pdbx_seq_one_letter_code
_entity_poly.pdbx_strand_id
1 'polypeptide(L)'
;MRIDIVTIFPEAFTPLQVSLLGRAQEGGRLQITVWDLREFTTDRHRQVDDAPYGGGAGMVLKPEPFFEAVDTIRAESSKTSPRIILTSPQGVRLTHALAQEFAGEEHLIILCGHYEGIDERVREQLATDEISIGDYVLTGGEL
;
A
#
# COMPACT_ATOMS: atom_id res chain seq x y z
N MET A 1 -4.22 4.47 16.16
CA MET A 1 -4.27 4.36 14.70
C MET A 1 -3.59 3.07 14.28
N ARG A 2 -4.21 2.35 13.33
CA ARG A 2 -3.63 1.19 12.64
C ARG A 2 -3.23 1.58 11.23
N ILE A 3 -2.06 1.15 10.77
CA ILE A 3 -1.59 1.32 9.40
C ILE A 3 -1.18 -0.07 8.89
N ASP A 4 -1.83 -0.54 7.83
CA ASP A 4 -1.41 -1.74 7.12
C ASP A 4 -0.74 -1.33 5.81
N ILE A 5 0.44 -1.86 5.54
CA ILE A 5 1.22 -1.57 4.33
C ILE A 5 1.29 -2.84 3.50
N VAL A 6 0.84 -2.79 2.26
CA VAL A 6 0.87 -3.90 1.32
C VAL A 6 1.96 -3.64 0.28
N THR A 7 2.99 -4.48 0.27
CA THR A 7 4.19 -4.29 -0.55
C THR A 7 4.76 -5.65 -0.97
N ILE A 8 5.63 -5.64 -1.99
CA ILE A 8 6.46 -6.78 -2.35
C ILE A 8 7.88 -6.68 -1.72
N PHE A 9 8.17 -5.68 -0.88
CA PHE A 9 9.44 -5.52 -0.18
C PHE A 9 9.22 -5.20 1.30
N PRO A 10 8.70 -6.15 2.10
CA PRO A 10 8.42 -5.88 3.51
C PRO A 10 9.67 -5.43 4.29
N GLU A 11 10.86 -5.88 3.91
CA GLU A 11 12.11 -5.51 4.56
C GLU A 11 12.46 -4.02 4.42
N ALA A 12 11.93 -3.34 3.40
CA ALA A 12 12.11 -1.89 3.21
C ALA A 12 11.57 -1.09 4.41
N PHE A 13 10.61 -1.66 5.14
CA PHE A 13 9.95 -1.03 6.29
C PHE A 13 10.57 -1.41 7.65
N THR A 14 11.66 -2.19 7.67
CA THR A 14 12.39 -2.48 8.92
C THR A 14 12.77 -1.22 9.73
N PRO A 15 13.10 -0.05 9.13
CA PRO A 15 13.40 1.17 9.88
C PRO A 15 12.20 1.78 10.62
N LEU A 16 10.95 1.36 10.34
CA LEU A 16 9.78 1.89 11.06
C LEU A 16 9.79 1.56 12.56
N GLN A 17 10.61 0.61 12.98
CA GLN A 17 10.78 0.21 14.38
C GLN A 17 11.71 1.14 15.18
N VAL A 18 12.34 2.14 14.54
CA VAL A 18 13.30 3.01 15.24
C VAL A 18 12.71 4.39 15.59
N SER A 19 13.36 5.07 16.54
CA SER A 19 13.10 6.48 16.88
C SER A 19 11.62 6.77 17.23
N LEU A 20 11.05 7.85 16.70
CA LEU A 20 9.69 8.30 17.00
C LEU A 20 8.62 7.26 16.67
N LEU A 21 8.74 6.58 15.51
CA LEU A 21 7.79 5.56 15.08
C LEU A 21 7.87 4.33 15.99
N GLY A 22 9.08 3.85 16.29
CA GLY A 22 9.30 2.78 17.25
C GLY A 22 8.66 3.07 18.61
N ARG A 23 8.94 4.24 19.19
CA ARG A 23 8.36 4.67 20.47
C ARG A 23 6.83 4.79 20.43
N ALA A 24 6.27 5.24 19.31
CA ALA A 24 4.82 5.33 19.14
C ALA A 24 4.16 3.94 19.14
N GLN A 25 4.82 2.95 18.54
CA GLN A 25 4.39 1.56 18.54
C GLN A 25 4.52 0.90 19.91
N GLU A 26 5.70 1.01 20.57
CA GLU A 26 5.91 0.51 21.94
C GLU A 26 4.90 1.10 22.94
N GLY A 27 4.53 2.37 22.73
CA GLY A 27 3.53 3.06 23.54
C GLY A 27 2.08 2.80 23.14
N GLY A 28 1.81 1.90 22.18
CA GLY A 28 0.47 1.52 21.73
C GLY A 28 -0.34 2.63 21.03
N ARG A 29 0.32 3.71 20.59
CA ARG A 29 -0.35 4.84 19.90
C ARG A 29 -0.51 4.59 18.41
N LEU A 30 0.41 3.82 17.85
CA LEU A 30 0.50 3.46 16.44
C LEU A 30 0.69 1.95 16.33
N GLN A 31 -0.03 1.31 15.42
CA GLN A 31 0.22 -0.08 15.05
C GLN A 31 0.52 -0.08 13.56
N ILE A 32 1.70 -0.58 13.16
CA ILE A 32 2.04 -0.76 11.75
C ILE A 32 2.21 -2.25 11.49
N THR A 33 1.48 -2.77 10.51
CA THR A 33 1.62 -4.13 10.02
C THR A 33 2.01 -4.08 8.55
N VAL A 34 3.02 -4.85 8.15
CA VAL A 34 3.50 -4.91 6.77
C VAL A 34 3.17 -6.29 6.22
N TRP A 35 2.51 -6.30 5.07
CA TRP A 35 1.98 -7.48 4.40
C TRP A 35 2.74 -7.70 3.09
N ASP A 36 3.37 -8.87 2.93
CA ASP A 36 3.99 -9.26 1.66
C ASP A 36 2.89 -9.66 0.68
N LEU A 37 2.70 -8.88 -0.37
CA LEU A 37 1.66 -9.10 -1.39
C LEU A 37 1.76 -10.51 -2.01
N ARG A 38 2.97 -11.09 -2.04
CA ARG A 38 3.21 -12.45 -2.52
C ARG A 38 2.56 -13.54 -1.66
N GLU A 39 2.12 -13.24 -0.44
CA GLU A 39 1.36 -14.20 0.40
C GLU A 39 -0.10 -14.36 -0.07
N PHE A 40 -0.58 -13.45 -0.90
CA PHE A 40 -1.96 -13.40 -1.40
C PHE A 40 -2.10 -13.94 -2.83
N THR A 41 -1.07 -14.63 -3.33
CA THR A 41 -1.08 -15.31 -4.62
C THR A 41 -1.43 -16.79 -4.44
N THR A 42 -2.07 -17.40 -5.45
CA THR A 42 -2.46 -18.81 -5.40
C THR A 42 -1.49 -19.76 -6.11
N ASP A 43 -0.53 -19.23 -6.86
CA ASP A 43 0.41 -20.03 -7.64
C ASP A 43 1.67 -20.42 -6.83
N ARG A 44 2.34 -21.48 -7.24
CA ARG A 44 3.54 -22.01 -6.56
C ARG A 44 4.71 -21.04 -6.54
N HIS A 45 4.81 -20.16 -7.55
CA HIS A 45 5.93 -19.23 -7.71
C HIS A 45 5.69 -17.89 -7.04
N ARG A 46 4.50 -17.70 -6.45
CA ARG A 46 4.06 -16.46 -5.79
C ARG A 46 4.16 -15.25 -6.71
N GLN A 47 3.65 -15.39 -7.92
CA GLN A 47 3.73 -14.38 -8.97
C GLN A 47 2.68 -13.28 -8.78
N VAL A 48 3.17 -12.06 -8.60
CA VAL A 48 2.35 -10.86 -8.32
C VAL A 48 2.21 -9.94 -9.52
N ASP A 49 2.90 -10.23 -10.63
CA ASP A 49 2.96 -9.40 -11.83
C ASP A 49 2.65 -10.21 -13.09
N ASP A 50 2.16 -9.54 -14.13
CA ASP A 50 1.94 -10.12 -15.46
C ASP A 50 2.25 -9.10 -16.57
N ALA A 51 2.36 -9.57 -17.80
CA ALA A 51 2.58 -8.72 -18.96
C ALA A 51 1.37 -7.79 -19.19
N PRO A 52 1.59 -6.52 -19.55
CA PRO A 52 0.50 -5.59 -19.81
C PRO A 52 -0.31 -6.03 -21.04
N TYR A 53 -1.64 -5.97 -20.91
CA TYR A 53 -2.53 -6.09 -22.06
C TYR A 53 -2.25 -4.94 -23.05
N GLY A 54 -2.18 -5.26 -24.34
CA GLY A 54 -1.76 -4.31 -25.39
C GLY A 54 -0.26 -4.33 -25.68
N GLY A 55 0.53 -5.07 -24.92
CA GLY A 55 1.98 -5.15 -25.06
C GLY A 55 2.70 -3.93 -24.47
N GLY A 56 4.02 -3.90 -24.61
CA GLY A 56 4.89 -2.91 -23.97
C GLY A 56 6.08 -3.57 -23.29
N ALA A 57 7.01 -2.76 -22.81
CA ALA A 57 8.07 -3.25 -21.93
C ALA A 57 7.58 -3.27 -20.48
N GLY A 58 8.21 -4.09 -19.65
CA GLY A 58 7.93 -4.16 -18.22
C GLY A 58 6.73 -5.03 -17.85
N MET A 59 6.34 -4.96 -16.59
CA MET A 59 5.32 -5.80 -15.96
C MET A 59 4.35 -4.95 -15.15
N VAL A 60 3.11 -5.41 -15.00
CA VAL A 60 2.06 -4.75 -14.22
C VAL A 60 1.67 -5.66 -13.07
N LEU A 61 1.54 -5.10 -11.86
CA LEU A 61 1.07 -5.86 -10.72
C LEU A 61 -0.38 -6.29 -10.93
N LYS A 62 -0.62 -7.59 -10.72
CA LYS A 62 -1.91 -8.25 -10.85
C LYS A 62 -2.90 -7.72 -9.80
N PRO A 63 -4.19 -7.63 -10.11
CA PRO A 63 -5.18 -7.15 -9.16
C PRO A 63 -5.47 -8.17 -8.06
N GLU A 64 -5.56 -9.46 -8.36
CA GLU A 64 -6.09 -10.46 -7.44
C GLU A 64 -5.38 -10.46 -6.07
N PRO A 65 -4.04 -10.41 -6.00
CA PRO A 65 -3.34 -10.36 -4.71
C PRO A 65 -3.69 -9.12 -3.86
N PHE A 66 -3.97 -7.98 -4.48
CA PHE A 66 -4.36 -6.76 -3.76
C PHE A 66 -5.76 -6.87 -3.18
N PHE A 67 -6.72 -7.42 -3.93
CA PHE A 67 -8.07 -7.66 -3.43
C PHE A 67 -8.05 -8.62 -2.24
N GLU A 68 -7.35 -9.75 -2.37
CA GLU A 68 -7.21 -10.74 -1.29
C GLU A 68 -6.51 -10.15 -0.04
N ALA A 69 -5.48 -9.32 -0.23
CA ALA A 69 -4.80 -8.63 0.88
C ALA A 69 -5.75 -7.67 1.61
N VAL A 70 -6.44 -6.79 0.86
CA VAL A 70 -7.36 -5.81 1.45
C VAL A 70 -8.54 -6.49 2.14
N ASP A 71 -9.10 -7.54 1.57
CA ASP A 71 -10.21 -8.28 2.17
C ASP A 71 -9.78 -9.00 3.46
N THR A 72 -8.57 -9.58 3.47
CA THR A 72 -7.98 -10.17 4.68
C THR A 72 -7.80 -9.11 5.78
N ILE A 73 -7.20 -7.97 5.46
CA ILE A 73 -6.98 -6.86 6.41
C ILE A 73 -8.33 -6.34 6.96
N ARG A 74 -9.34 -6.18 6.09
CA ARG A 74 -10.69 -5.75 6.49
C ARG A 74 -11.35 -6.76 7.43
N ALA A 75 -11.18 -8.06 7.19
CA ALA A 75 -11.71 -9.10 8.06
C ALA A 75 -11.09 -9.04 9.47
N GLU A 76 -9.79 -8.74 9.58
CA GLU A 76 -9.13 -8.56 10.89
C GLU A 76 -9.58 -7.28 11.61
N SER A 77 -9.90 -6.23 10.86
CA SER A 77 -10.22 -4.89 11.39
C SER A 77 -11.72 -4.57 11.33
N SER A 78 -12.58 -5.58 11.55
CA SER A 78 -14.06 -5.57 11.38
C SER A 78 -14.87 -4.41 11.99
N LYS A 79 -14.24 -3.47 12.70
CA LYS A 79 -14.88 -2.33 13.35
C LYS A 79 -14.68 -0.98 12.63
N THR A 80 -13.80 -0.90 11.64
CA THR A 80 -13.47 0.36 10.96
C THR A 80 -13.46 0.18 9.45
N SER A 81 -13.94 1.19 8.70
CA SER A 81 -13.76 1.25 7.25
C SER A 81 -12.42 1.92 6.97
N PRO A 82 -11.38 1.20 6.51
CA PRO A 82 -10.07 1.80 6.28
C PRO A 82 -10.12 2.79 5.12
N ARG A 83 -9.31 3.84 5.23
CA ARG A 83 -8.95 4.67 4.08
C ARG A 83 -7.78 4.01 3.35
N ILE A 84 -7.90 3.82 2.04
CA ILE A 84 -6.98 3.03 1.23
C ILE A 84 -6.21 3.95 0.29
N ILE A 85 -4.93 4.14 0.60
CA ILE A 85 -4.02 5.02 -0.13
C ILE A 85 -3.24 4.19 -1.14
N LEU A 86 -3.37 4.52 -2.42
CA LEU A 86 -2.51 4.01 -3.49
C LEU A 86 -1.36 4.99 -3.74
N THR A 87 -0.12 4.55 -3.58
CA THR A 87 1.04 5.40 -3.90
C THR A 87 1.26 5.44 -5.40
N SER A 88 1.20 6.65 -5.98
CA SER A 88 1.26 6.84 -7.42
C SER A 88 1.73 8.26 -7.76
N PRO A 89 2.65 8.45 -8.74
CA PRO A 89 3.03 9.77 -9.20
C PRO A 89 1.88 10.53 -9.88
N GLN A 90 0.80 9.84 -10.27
CA GLN A 90 -0.42 10.43 -10.83
C GLN A 90 -1.38 10.95 -9.75
N GLY A 91 -1.14 10.61 -8.48
CA GLY A 91 -1.98 10.97 -7.35
C GLY A 91 -1.91 12.44 -6.96
N VAL A 92 -2.82 12.84 -6.06
CA VAL A 92 -2.80 14.16 -5.45
C VAL A 92 -1.53 14.31 -4.63
N ARG A 93 -0.84 15.45 -4.76
CA ARG A 93 0.39 15.72 -4.03
C ARG A 93 0.13 15.74 -2.52
N LEU A 94 0.90 14.96 -1.77
CA LEU A 94 0.87 14.95 -0.32
C LEU A 94 1.27 16.33 0.21
N THR A 95 0.37 16.92 1.01
CA THR A 95 0.59 18.20 1.68
C THR A 95 0.46 18.01 3.18
N HIS A 96 0.90 19.01 3.96
CA HIS A 96 0.71 18.98 5.41
C HIS A 96 -0.77 18.88 5.80
N ALA A 97 -1.66 19.57 5.09
CA ALA A 97 -3.11 19.51 5.34
C ALA A 97 -3.66 18.09 5.15
N LEU A 98 -3.26 17.42 4.07
CA LEU A 98 -3.68 16.05 3.80
C LEU A 98 -3.09 15.05 4.81
N ALA A 99 -1.84 15.27 5.23
CA ALA A 99 -1.24 14.47 6.30
C ALA A 99 -1.98 14.64 7.64
N GLN A 100 -2.48 15.83 7.95
CA GLN A 100 -3.32 16.08 9.14
C GLN A 100 -4.68 15.38 9.02
N GLU A 101 -5.26 15.34 7.83
CA GLU A 101 -6.49 14.60 7.55
C GLU A 101 -6.29 13.10 7.79
N PHE A 102 -5.27 12.50 7.18
CA PHE A 102 -4.90 11.10 7.42
C PHE A 102 -4.57 10.80 8.87
N ALA A 103 -3.99 11.77 9.60
CA ALA A 103 -3.69 11.61 11.03
C ALA A 103 -4.96 11.46 11.91
N GLY A 104 -6.14 11.87 11.40
CA GLY A 104 -7.43 11.72 12.06
C GLY A 104 -8.10 10.36 11.85
N GLU A 105 -7.61 9.56 10.90
CA GLU A 105 -8.19 8.25 10.58
C GLU A 105 -7.84 7.19 11.63
N GLU A 106 -8.77 6.27 11.91
CA GLU A 106 -8.51 5.16 12.82
C GLU A 106 -7.65 4.07 12.16
N HIS A 107 -7.84 3.88 10.84
CA HIS A 107 -7.24 2.81 10.06
C HIS A 107 -6.89 3.26 8.64
N LEU A 108 -5.61 3.15 8.29
CA LEU A 108 -5.10 3.36 6.93
C LEU A 108 -4.58 2.04 6.34
N ILE A 109 -4.83 1.83 5.05
CA ILE A 109 -4.14 0.81 4.25
C ILE A 109 -3.35 1.53 3.17
N ILE A 110 -2.06 1.23 3.03
CA ILE A 110 -1.19 1.81 2.00
C ILE A 110 -0.81 0.70 1.01
N LEU A 111 -1.16 0.89 -0.26
CA LEU A 111 -0.82 -0.01 -1.36
C LEU A 111 0.40 0.54 -2.09
N CYS A 112 1.54 -0.18 -2.01
CA CYS A 112 2.77 0.21 -2.67
C CYS A 112 2.77 -0.24 -4.15
N GLY A 113 2.89 0.72 -5.07
CA GLY A 113 3.14 0.44 -6.48
C GLY A 113 4.55 -0.08 -6.75
N HIS A 114 4.72 -0.84 -7.82
CA HIS A 114 6.03 -1.27 -8.32
C HIS A 114 5.93 -1.57 -9.84
N TYR A 115 7.07 -1.88 -10.46
CA TYR A 115 7.19 -2.18 -11.89
C TYR A 115 6.68 -1.01 -12.75
N GLU A 116 5.94 -1.28 -13.84
CA GLU A 116 5.34 -0.22 -14.66
C GLU A 116 4.03 0.32 -14.06
N GLY A 117 3.49 -0.35 -13.04
CA GLY A 117 2.29 0.08 -12.34
C GLY A 117 1.47 -1.08 -11.78
N ILE A 118 0.26 -0.72 -11.34
CA ILE A 118 -0.74 -1.65 -10.82
C ILE A 118 -1.92 -1.68 -11.80
N ASP A 119 -2.58 -2.82 -11.91
CA ASP A 119 -3.81 -2.96 -12.67
C ASP A 119 -4.87 -1.93 -12.26
N GLU A 120 -5.49 -1.31 -13.27
CA GLU A 120 -6.48 -0.23 -13.13
C GLU A 120 -7.63 -0.57 -12.17
N ARG A 121 -8.04 -1.84 -12.10
CA ARG A 121 -9.14 -2.28 -11.26
C ARG A 121 -8.84 -2.11 -9.77
N VAL A 122 -7.57 -2.19 -9.36
CA VAL A 122 -7.16 -1.89 -7.98
C VAL A 122 -7.38 -0.42 -7.67
N ARG A 123 -6.99 0.46 -8.60
CA ARG A 123 -7.19 1.90 -8.48
C ARG A 123 -8.66 2.27 -8.40
N GLU A 124 -9.49 1.74 -9.30
CA GLU A 124 -10.91 2.11 -9.37
C GLU A 124 -11.77 1.52 -8.24
N GLN A 125 -11.40 0.35 -7.70
CA GLN A 125 -12.28 -0.41 -6.81
C GLN A 125 -11.77 -0.52 -5.37
N LEU A 126 -10.46 -0.41 -5.13
CA LEU A 126 -9.87 -0.50 -3.80
C LEU A 126 -9.42 0.86 -3.26
N ALA A 127 -8.74 1.67 -4.07
CA ALA A 127 -8.18 2.93 -3.61
C ALA A 127 -9.27 3.96 -3.30
N THR A 128 -9.19 4.60 -2.13
CA THR A 128 -9.98 5.79 -1.80
C THR A 128 -9.22 7.06 -2.19
N ASP A 129 -7.89 7.00 -2.14
CA ASP A 129 -7.01 8.12 -2.42
C ASP A 129 -5.80 7.63 -3.22
N GLU A 130 -5.45 8.35 -4.28
CA GLU A 130 -4.16 8.22 -4.94
C GLU A 130 -3.26 9.35 -4.52
N ILE A 131 -2.08 9.03 -4.01
CA ILE A 131 -1.18 10.01 -3.39
C ILE A 131 0.19 9.98 -4.04
N SER A 132 0.65 11.17 -4.43
CA SER A 132 2.01 11.43 -4.92
C SER A 132 2.81 12.18 -3.85
N ILE A 133 4.08 11.81 -3.65
CA ILE A 133 4.99 12.56 -2.77
C ILE A 133 5.77 13.67 -3.52
N GLY A 134 5.58 13.80 -4.83
CA GLY A 134 6.13 14.89 -5.63
C GLY A 134 6.23 14.59 -7.13
N ASP A 135 6.73 15.57 -7.87
CA ASP A 135 6.76 15.54 -9.35
C ASP A 135 8.00 14.80 -9.86
N TYR A 136 8.11 13.52 -9.50
CA TYR A 136 9.19 12.61 -9.90
C TYR A 136 8.71 11.16 -9.87
N VAL A 137 9.45 10.27 -10.53
CA VAL A 137 9.16 8.83 -10.57
C VAL A 137 10.18 8.09 -9.72
N LEU A 138 9.67 7.18 -8.87
CA LEU A 138 10.47 6.25 -8.08
C LEU A 138 10.33 4.83 -8.64
N THR A 139 11.21 3.93 -8.20
CA THR A 139 11.18 2.52 -8.60
C THR A 139 10.04 1.73 -7.94
N GLY A 140 9.50 2.25 -6.84
CA GLY A 140 8.45 1.63 -6.06
C GLY A 140 7.82 2.62 -5.08
N GLY A 141 6.69 2.21 -4.51
CA GLY A 141 5.86 3.00 -3.61
C GLY A 141 6.21 2.85 -2.13
N GLU A 142 7.34 2.22 -1.81
CA GLU A 142 7.79 1.96 -0.43
C GLU A 142 8.41 3.18 0.27
N LEU A 143 8.86 4.18 -0.49
CA LEU A 143 9.54 5.39 0.02
C LEU A 143 8.60 6.57 0.23
#